data_AF-A0A7W2M1J1-F1
#
_entry.id   AF-A0A7W2M1J1-F1
#
_cell.length_a   1.000
_cell.length_b   1.000
_cell.length_c   1.000
_cell.angle_alpha   90.00
_cell.angle_beta   90.00
_cell.angle_gamma   90.00
#
_symmetry.space_group_name_H-M   'P 1'
#
loop_
_entity.id
_entity.type
_entity.pdbx_description
1 polymer ?
#
loop_
_entity_poly.entity_id
_entity_poly.type
_entity_poly.pdbx_seq_one_letter_code
_entity_poly.pdbx_strand_id
1 'polypeptide(L)'
;MLEQSLETKDIFYAISNFYPELNVSIRFISKQSFSKTPEENLLEAGIEFDSILRFKDQSIQSLEGNGYTMVNAGGFATNYVRNGTVGTAVFLGQEPAGVTEAEAPNIYWALQTILLHHELMHAKDLYLQKNFDSSDMSVNLVKAEIYADVATLRFFEKHKKSGGDTYRNLYAAGIVGREGTGIYKQIFKGITKSFPEAQLRAWASMSVIPPIK
;
A
#
# COMPACT_ATOMS: atom_id res chain seq x y z
N MET A 1 -8.47 6.51 -27.19
CA MET A 1 -7.65 6.32 -25.96
C MET A 1 -8.29 6.88 -24.68
N LEU A 2 -9.44 7.57 -24.73
CA LEU A 2 -10.11 8.10 -23.52
C LEU A 2 -10.94 7.06 -22.74
N GLU A 3 -11.42 5.99 -23.38
CA GLU A 3 -12.30 5.00 -22.73
C GLU A 3 -11.60 4.16 -21.65
N GLN A 4 -10.31 3.80 -21.82
CA GLN A 4 -9.56 3.01 -20.83
C GLN A 4 -9.23 3.77 -19.52
N SER A 5 -9.16 5.10 -19.57
CA SER A 5 -8.86 5.93 -18.38
C SER A 5 -10.03 5.95 -17.40
N LEU A 6 -11.25 5.98 -17.95
CA LEU A 6 -12.48 5.89 -17.16
C LEU A 6 -12.55 4.53 -16.44
N GLU A 7 -12.28 3.42 -17.15
CA GLU A 7 -12.32 2.08 -16.55
C GLU A 7 -11.31 1.89 -15.40
N THR A 8 -10.09 2.42 -15.52
CA THR A 8 -9.06 2.24 -14.46
C THR A 8 -9.31 3.13 -13.24
N LYS A 9 -9.82 4.34 -13.43
CA LYS A 9 -10.21 5.26 -12.36
C LYS A 9 -11.46 4.78 -11.60
N ASP A 10 -12.42 4.17 -12.31
CA ASP A 10 -13.62 3.59 -11.70
C ASP A 10 -13.27 2.44 -10.74
N ILE A 11 -12.27 1.63 -11.08
CA ILE A 11 -11.76 0.56 -10.19
C ILE A 11 -11.20 1.15 -8.89
N PHE A 12 -10.46 2.26 -8.96
CA PHE A 12 -9.96 2.95 -7.76
C PHE A 12 -11.12 3.33 -6.82
N TYR A 13 -12.16 3.96 -7.35
CA TYR A 13 -13.34 4.36 -6.56
C TYR A 13 -14.19 3.17 -6.09
N ALA A 14 -14.21 2.07 -6.83
CA ALA A 14 -14.83 0.84 -6.36
C ALA A 14 -14.07 0.27 -5.15
N ILE A 15 -12.73 0.21 -5.22
CA ILE A 15 -11.89 -0.28 -4.13
C ILE A 15 -11.97 0.64 -2.90
N SER A 16 -12.02 1.96 -3.08
CA SER A 16 -12.12 2.91 -1.96
C SER A 16 -13.35 2.69 -1.08
N ASN A 17 -14.39 2.07 -1.63
CA ASN A 17 -15.65 1.79 -0.95
C ASN A 17 -15.85 0.30 -0.65
N PHE A 18 -14.87 -0.55 -0.95
CA PHE A 18 -15.04 -2.01 -0.91
C PHE A 18 -15.01 -2.58 0.51
N TYR A 19 -14.43 -1.86 1.47
CA TYR A 19 -14.32 -2.27 2.87
C TYR A 19 -14.90 -1.21 3.81
N PRO A 20 -16.23 -1.00 3.80
CA PRO A 20 -16.87 0.03 4.62
C PRO A 20 -16.67 -0.18 6.12
N GLU A 21 -16.39 -1.43 6.55
CA GLU A 21 -16.14 -1.78 7.94
C GLU A 21 -14.84 -1.19 8.51
N LEU A 22 -13.91 -0.75 7.67
CA LEU A 22 -12.56 -0.35 8.09
C LEU A 22 -12.46 1.12 8.54
N ASN A 23 -13.54 1.92 8.44
CA ASN A 23 -13.55 3.34 8.81
C ASN A 23 -12.33 4.12 8.23
N VAL A 24 -12.17 4.04 6.90
CA VAL A 24 -11.00 4.56 6.20
C VAL A 24 -11.28 5.94 5.59
N SER A 25 -10.32 6.86 5.74
CA SER A 25 -10.26 8.11 4.99
C SER A 25 -9.10 8.09 4.01
N ILE A 26 -9.36 8.29 2.72
CA ILE A 26 -8.33 8.29 1.67
C ILE A 26 -7.98 9.73 1.28
N ARG A 27 -6.69 10.04 1.16
CA ARG A 27 -6.18 11.38 0.81
C ARG A 27 -5.00 11.28 -0.15
N PHE A 28 -4.98 12.16 -1.15
CA PHE A 28 -3.79 12.38 -1.96
C PHE A 28 -2.89 13.44 -1.31
N ILE A 29 -1.59 13.18 -1.26
CA ILE A 29 -0.60 14.02 -0.59
C ILE A 29 0.58 14.34 -1.50
N SER A 30 1.23 15.48 -1.23
CA SER A 30 2.46 15.86 -1.92
C SER A 30 3.66 15.08 -1.40
N LYS A 31 4.78 15.13 -2.12
CA LYS A 31 6.02 14.44 -1.74
C LYS A 31 6.56 14.86 -0.37
N GLN A 32 6.33 16.11 0.04
CA GLN A 32 6.79 16.63 1.33
C GLN A 32 6.08 15.98 2.53
N SER A 33 4.86 15.47 2.35
CA SER A 33 4.09 14.82 3.42
C SER A 33 4.70 13.51 3.92
N PHE A 34 5.51 12.82 3.10
CA PHE A 34 6.22 11.60 3.52
C PHE A 34 7.30 11.84 4.59
N SER A 35 7.69 13.10 4.80
CA SER A 35 8.65 13.50 5.83
C SER A 35 7.98 14.06 7.10
N LYS A 36 6.66 14.23 7.08
CA LYS A 36 5.88 14.77 8.20
C LYS A 36 5.53 13.68 9.20
N THR A 37 5.29 14.10 10.44
CA THR A 37 4.73 13.22 11.46
C THR A 37 3.31 12.78 11.10
N PRO A 38 2.84 11.63 11.62
CA PRO A 38 1.45 11.21 11.47
C PRO A 38 0.43 12.28 11.90
N GLU A 39 0.70 13.01 12.98
CA GLU A 39 -0.15 14.11 13.48
C GLU A 39 -0.30 15.24 12.45
N GLU A 40 0.82 15.72 11.90
CA GLU A 40 0.82 16.77 10.89
C GLU A 40 0.03 16.36 9.65
N ASN A 41 0.22 15.12 9.17
CA ASN A 41 -0.51 14.60 8.01
C ASN A 41 -2.02 14.50 8.25
N LEU A 42 -2.46 14.07 9.45
CA LEU A 42 -3.88 14.01 9.80
C LEU A 42 -4.50 15.41 9.89
N LEU A 43 -3.80 16.35 10.54
CA LEU A 43 -4.26 17.73 10.67
C LEU A 43 -4.41 18.42 9.30
N GLU A 44 -3.42 18.28 8.43
CA GLU A 44 -3.47 18.84 7.07
C GLU A 44 -4.58 18.22 6.21
N ALA A 45 -4.91 16.95 6.46
CA ALA A 45 -6.01 16.26 5.79
C ALA A 45 -7.40 16.62 6.36
N GLY A 46 -7.47 17.45 7.40
CA GLY A 46 -8.70 17.80 8.11
C GLY A 46 -9.32 16.60 8.82
N ILE A 47 -8.51 15.63 9.26
CA ILE A 47 -8.97 14.44 9.98
C ILE A 47 -8.86 14.72 11.47
N GLU A 48 -9.99 14.69 12.17
CA GLU A 48 -10.03 14.81 13.62
C GLU A 48 -9.62 13.50 14.30
N PHE A 49 -8.78 13.59 15.31
CA PHE A 49 -8.35 12.46 16.13
C PHE A 49 -8.16 12.87 17.58
N ASP A 50 -8.39 11.93 18.50
CA ASP A 50 -8.08 12.08 19.93
C ASP A 50 -6.65 11.60 20.21
N SER A 51 -6.22 10.53 19.51
CA SER A 51 -4.87 9.98 19.62
C SER A 51 -4.46 9.19 18.38
N ILE A 52 -3.15 9.02 18.19
CA ILE A 52 -2.57 8.19 17.12
C ILE A 52 -2.17 6.83 17.69
N LEU A 53 -2.53 5.77 16.97
CA LEU A 53 -2.12 4.41 17.30
C LEU A 53 -0.73 4.14 16.71
N ARG A 54 0.27 4.08 17.60
CA ARG A 54 1.67 3.83 17.24
C ARG A 54 2.07 2.41 17.59
N PHE A 55 2.21 1.57 16.57
CA PHE A 55 2.66 0.20 16.76
C PHE A 55 4.17 0.09 16.59
N LYS A 56 4.80 -0.76 17.41
CA LYS A 56 6.24 -1.01 17.34
C LYS A 56 6.52 -2.50 17.16
N ASP A 57 7.36 -2.83 16.18
CA ASP A 57 7.97 -4.15 16.12
C ASP A 57 9.13 -4.21 17.12
N GLN A 58 8.94 -4.97 18.19
CA GLN A 58 9.94 -5.08 19.25
C GLN A 58 11.21 -5.80 18.79
N SER A 59 11.15 -6.58 17.71
CA SER A 59 12.30 -7.30 17.15
C SER A 59 13.18 -6.42 16.26
N ILE A 60 12.73 -5.23 15.88
CA ILE A 60 13.43 -4.32 14.98
C ILE A 60 13.84 -3.05 15.74
N GLN A 61 15.14 -2.88 16.00
CA GLN A 61 15.66 -1.74 16.75
C GLN A 61 15.57 -0.41 15.98
N SER A 62 15.74 -0.44 14.67
CA SER A 62 15.66 0.74 13.79
C SER A 62 15.18 0.33 12.40
N LEU A 63 14.12 0.98 11.90
CA LEU A 63 13.60 0.75 10.55
C LEU A 63 14.59 1.25 9.48
N GLU A 64 15.10 2.47 9.66
CA GLU A 64 16.06 3.09 8.76
C GLU A 64 17.37 2.29 8.69
N GLY A 65 17.87 1.83 9.84
CA GLY A 65 19.06 0.97 9.91
C GLY A 65 18.89 -0.39 9.21
N ASN A 66 17.65 -0.80 8.92
CA ASN A 66 17.32 -2.01 8.17
C ASN A 66 16.87 -1.73 6.73
N GLY A 67 17.04 -0.49 6.25
CA GLY A 67 16.68 -0.07 4.89
C GLY A 67 15.19 0.12 4.66
N TYR A 68 14.37 0.11 5.71
CA TYR A 68 12.93 0.37 5.62
C TYR A 68 12.68 1.86 5.81
N THR A 69 12.33 2.55 4.72
CA THR A 69 12.16 4.01 4.70
C THR A 69 10.91 4.40 3.92
N MET A 70 10.36 5.57 4.26
CA MET A 70 9.22 6.17 3.56
C MET A 70 9.58 6.78 2.19
N VAL A 71 10.88 6.86 1.86
CA VAL A 71 11.41 7.63 0.73
C VAL A 71 10.84 7.17 -0.63
N ASN A 72 10.33 5.93 -0.71
CA ASN A 72 9.74 5.37 -1.93
C ASN A 72 8.43 4.59 -1.70
N ALA A 73 7.73 4.81 -0.57
CA ALA A 73 6.56 4.00 -0.21
C ALA A 73 5.38 4.17 -1.19
N GLY A 74 5.25 5.34 -1.83
CA GLY A 74 4.15 5.64 -2.76
C GLY A 74 2.81 5.90 -2.06
N GLY A 75 2.58 5.28 -0.89
CA GLY A 75 1.50 5.55 0.05
C GLY A 75 1.87 5.10 1.47
N PHE A 76 0.99 5.37 2.43
CA PHE A 76 1.06 4.83 3.79
C PHE A 76 -0.28 4.94 4.52
N ALA A 77 -0.47 4.08 5.51
CA ALA A 77 -1.61 4.11 6.44
C ALA A 77 -1.22 4.65 7.82
N THR A 78 -2.05 5.54 8.37
CA THR A 78 -1.96 6.01 9.77
C THR A 78 -3.23 5.63 10.51
N ASN A 79 -3.07 4.93 11.64
CA ASN A 79 -4.19 4.52 12.48
C ASN A 79 -4.38 5.51 13.64
N TYR A 80 -5.62 5.84 13.95
CA TYR A 80 -5.97 6.83 14.96
C TYR A 80 -7.24 6.43 15.72
N VAL A 81 -7.47 7.04 16.87
CA VAL A 81 -8.71 6.92 17.64
C VAL A 81 -9.45 8.24 17.58
N ARG A 82 -10.77 8.18 17.36
CA ARG A 82 -11.69 9.31 17.48
C ARG A 82 -12.99 8.85 18.10
N ASN A 83 -13.41 9.50 19.19
CA ASN A 83 -14.62 9.17 19.94
C ASN A 83 -14.71 7.68 20.31
N GLY A 84 -13.58 7.10 20.75
CA GLY A 84 -13.48 5.69 21.11
C GLY A 84 -13.52 4.70 19.94
N THR A 85 -13.54 5.19 18.69
CA THR A 85 -13.55 4.36 17.49
C THR A 85 -12.20 4.43 16.79
N VAL A 86 -11.70 3.29 16.31
CA VAL A 86 -10.48 3.24 15.50
C VAL A 86 -10.81 3.66 14.06
N GLY A 87 -9.97 4.51 13.49
CA GLY A 87 -10.00 4.88 12.07
C GLY A 87 -8.62 4.73 11.46
N THR A 88 -8.59 4.61 10.13
CA THR A 88 -7.34 4.58 9.35
C THR A 88 -7.38 5.67 8.29
N ALA A 89 -6.34 6.51 8.24
CA ALA A 89 -6.11 7.43 7.15
C ALA A 89 -5.12 6.78 6.17
N VAL A 90 -5.54 6.60 4.91
CA VAL A 90 -4.68 6.14 3.82
C VAL A 90 -4.23 7.35 3.01
N PHE A 91 -2.94 7.58 2.99
CA PHE A 91 -2.31 8.67 2.25
C PHE A 91 -1.61 8.12 1.01
N LEU A 92 -1.94 8.65 -0.16
CA LEU A 92 -1.39 8.24 -1.44
C LEU A 92 -0.63 9.40 -2.07
N GLY A 93 0.58 9.15 -2.57
CA GLY A 93 1.36 10.17 -3.27
C GLY A 93 0.66 10.63 -4.54
N GLN A 94 0.69 11.92 -4.84
CA GLN A 94 0.10 12.49 -6.05
C GLN A 94 0.77 12.02 -7.35
N GLU A 95 2.00 11.51 -7.29
CA GLU A 95 2.82 11.09 -8.44
C GLU A 95 3.48 9.73 -8.15
N PRO A 96 2.71 8.62 -8.15
CA PRO A 96 3.26 7.31 -7.81
C PRO A 96 4.29 6.89 -8.86
N ALA A 97 5.48 6.48 -8.40
CA ALA A 97 6.64 6.18 -9.25
C ALA A 97 7.06 7.32 -10.20
N GLY A 98 6.73 8.58 -9.86
CA GLY A 98 7.04 9.75 -10.69
C GLY A 98 6.13 9.89 -11.92
N VAL A 99 5.01 9.15 -11.97
CA VAL A 99 4.04 9.22 -13.07
C VAL A 99 2.91 10.17 -12.70
N THR A 100 2.59 11.12 -13.58
CA THR A 100 1.41 12.00 -13.43
C THR A 100 0.18 11.46 -14.19
N GLU A 101 -1.02 11.86 -13.77
CA GLU A 101 -2.27 11.51 -14.48
C GLU A 101 -2.26 12.05 -15.92
N ALA A 102 -1.62 13.20 -16.18
CA ALA A 102 -1.56 13.80 -17.50
C ALA A 102 -0.64 13.03 -18.47
N GLU A 103 0.47 12.48 -17.98
CA GLU A 103 1.46 11.76 -18.81
C GLU A 103 1.01 10.36 -19.17
N ALA A 104 0.48 9.61 -18.20
CA ALA A 104 0.08 8.23 -18.38
C ALA A 104 -1.15 7.89 -17.51
N PRO A 105 -2.35 8.36 -17.86
CA PRO A 105 -3.54 8.28 -17.00
C PRO A 105 -3.89 6.85 -16.56
N ASN A 106 -3.78 5.87 -17.47
CA ASN A 106 -4.10 4.47 -17.15
C ASN A 106 -3.08 3.86 -16.17
N ILE A 107 -1.78 4.17 -16.35
CA ILE A 107 -0.72 3.69 -15.46
C ILE A 107 -0.80 4.38 -14.11
N TYR A 108 -1.08 5.68 -14.12
CA TYR A 108 -1.33 6.48 -12.93
C TYR A 108 -2.43 5.83 -12.06
N TRP A 109 -3.63 5.63 -12.61
CA TRP A 109 -4.73 5.03 -11.86
C TRP A 109 -4.46 3.57 -11.50
N ALA A 110 -3.71 2.82 -12.31
CA ALA A 110 -3.28 1.48 -11.94
C ALA A 110 -2.39 1.48 -10.70
N LEU A 111 -1.38 2.35 -10.65
CA LEU A 111 -0.48 2.49 -9.51
C LEU A 111 -1.24 2.98 -8.27
N GLN A 112 -2.12 3.97 -8.40
CA GLN A 112 -2.95 4.44 -7.28
C GLN A 112 -3.83 3.34 -6.72
N THR A 113 -4.44 2.54 -7.58
CA THR A 113 -5.30 1.41 -7.20
C THR A 113 -4.51 0.34 -6.46
N ILE A 114 -3.31 0.02 -6.91
CA ILE A 114 -2.41 -0.94 -6.26
C ILE A 114 -2.03 -0.44 -4.85
N LEU A 115 -1.56 0.80 -4.75
CA LEU A 115 -1.16 1.41 -3.48
C LEU A 115 -2.34 1.47 -2.51
N LEU A 116 -3.50 1.94 -2.98
CA LEU A 116 -4.72 1.97 -2.17
C LEU A 116 -5.07 0.60 -1.61
N HIS A 117 -5.11 -0.44 -2.47
CA HIS A 117 -5.47 -1.77 -2.01
C HIS A 117 -4.46 -2.30 -0.98
N HIS A 118 -3.16 -2.08 -1.18
CA HIS A 118 -2.14 -2.48 -0.22
C HIS A 118 -2.34 -1.81 1.15
N GLU A 119 -2.54 -0.48 1.18
CA GLU A 119 -2.76 0.24 2.43
C GLU A 119 -4.08 -0.15 3.12
N LEU A 120 -5.13 -0.43 2.36
CA LEU A 120 -6.38 -0.99 2.89
C LEU A 120 -6.16 -2.35 3.54
N MET A 121 -5.20 -3.14 3.07
CA MET A 121 -4.86 -4.42 3.71
C MET A 121 -4.15 -4.20 5.05
N HIS A 122 -3.37 -3.15 5.25
CA HIS A 122 -2.88 -2.80 6.58
C HIS A 122 -4.03 -2.40 7.53
N ALA A 123 -4.98 -1.59 7.05
CA ALA A 123 -6.18 -1.26 7.83
C ALA A 123 -6.96 -2.54 8.22
N LYS A 124 -7.10 -3.47 7.28
CA LYS A 124 -7.77 -4.76 7.50
C LYS A 124 -7.00 -5.69 8.44
N ASP A 125 -5.67 -5.70 8.37
CA ASP A 125 -4.82 -6.46 9.28
C ASP A 125 -5.02 -6.00 10.72
N LEU A 126 -5.03 -4.67 10.93
CA LEU A 126 -5.31 -4.06 12.23
C LEU A 126 -6.73 -4.38 12.72
N TYR A 127 -7.75 -4.22 11.87
CA TYR A 127 -9.14 -4.54 12.21
C TYR A 127 -9.30 -5.99 12.67
N LEU A 128 -8.59 -6.91 12.03
CA LEU A 128 -8.60 -8.34 12.38
C LEU A 128 -7.59 -8.72 13.47
N GLN A 129 -6.76 -7.79 13.94
CA GLN A 129 -5.66 -8.03 14.90
C GLN A 129 -4.79 -9.23 14.51
N LYS A 130 -4.46 -9.39 13.21
CA LYS A 130 -3.72 -10.57 12.73
C LYS A 130 -2.22 -10.47 13.03
N ASN A 131 -1.62 -9.34 12.70
CA ASN A 131 -0.21 -9.05 12.95
C ASN A 131 0.00 -7.81 13.84
N PHE A 132 -1.09 -7.16 14.25
CA PHE A 132 -1.13 -6.04 15.19
C PHE A 132 -1.74 -6.51 16.50
N ASP A 133 -1.19 -6.04 17.61
CA ASP A 133 -1.74 -6.23 18.95
C ASP A 133 -1.99 -4.85 19.58
N SER A 134 -3.26 -4.49 19.71
CA SER A 134 -3.67 -3.22 20.30
C SER A 134 -3.58 -3.20 21.84
N SER A 135 -3.36 -4.33 22.50
CA SER A 135 -3.22 -4.38 23.96
C SER A 135 -1.85 -3.92 24.42
N ASP A 136 -0.79 -4.24 23.67
CA ASP A 136 0.58 -3.85 23.96
C ASP A 136 1.20 -2.90 22.91
N MET A 137 0.41 -2.51 21.92
CA MET A 137 0.81 -1.65 20.80
C MET A 137 1.99 -2.22 20.02
N SER A 138 2.01 -3.54 19.83
CA SER A 138 3.03 -4.24 19.04
C SER A 138 2.56 -4.61 17.63
N VAL A 139 3.52 -4.77 16.72
CA VAL A 139 3.27 -5.28 15.37
C VAL A 139 4.38 -6.24 14.95
N ASN A 140 4.04 -7.32 14.25
CA ASN A 140 5.02 -8.06 13.47
C ASN A 140 5.11 -7.45 12.08
N LEU A 141 6.04 -6.52 11.88
CA LEU A 141 6.10 -5.68 10.69
C LEU A 141 6.27 -6.54 9.43
N VAL A 142 7.19 -7.50 9.47
CA VAL A 142 7.44 -8.41 8.34
C VAL A 142 6.18 -9.16 7.94
N LYS A 143 5.44 -9.71 8.91
CA LYS A 143 4.19 -10.43 8.60
C LYS A 143 3.06 -9.52 8.15
N ALA A 144 2.98 -8.30 8.66
CA ALA A 144 1.99 -7.30 8.23
C ALA A 144 2.20 -6.91 6.76
N GLU A 145 3.45 -6.66 6.36
CA GLU A 145 3.84 -6.42 4.97
C GLU A 145 3.54 -7.62 4.06
N ILE A 146 3.90 -8.84 4.49
CA ILE A 146 3.59 -10.06 3.74
C ILE A 146 2.08 -10.22 3.56
N TYR A 147 1.30 -9.93 4.60
CA TYR A 147 -0.16 -10.01 4.54
C TYR A 147 -0.71 -9.04 3.49
N ALA A 148 -0.29 -7.77 3.52
CA ALA A 148 -0.74 -6.75 2.58
C ALA A 148 -0.31 -7.07 1.13
N ASP A 149 0.95 -7.46 0.92
CA ASP A 149 1.48 -7.84 -0.40
C ASP A 149 0.75 -9.06 -0.98
N VAL A 150 0.59 -10.13 -0.20
CA VAL A 150 -0.08 -11.36 -0.66
C VAL A 150 -1.57 -11.12 -0.92
N ALA A 151 -2.25 -10.38 -0.04
CA ALA A 151 -3.67 -10.08 -0.23
C ALA A 151 -3.91 -9.23 -1.49
N THR A 152 -3.03 -8.26 -1.75
CA THR A 152 -3.08 -7.41 -2.95
C THR A 152 -2.82 -8.19 -4.24
N LEU A 153 -1.79 -9.04 -4.27
CA LEU A 153 -1.55 -9.93 -5.41
C LEU A 153 -2.73 -10.87 -5.67
N ARG A 154 -3.31 -11.47 -4.62
CA ARG A 154 -4.49 -12.35 -4.73
C ARG A 154 -5.72 -11.61 -5.23
N PHE A 155 -5.93 -10.38 -4.77
CA PHE A 155 -7.06 -9.56 -5.21
C PHE A 155 -7.01 -9.37 -6.73
N PHE A 156 -5.91 -8.88 -7.26
CA PHE A 156 -5.78 -8.65 -8.70
C PHE A 156 -5.73 -9.96 -9.50
N GLU A 157 -5.19 -11.03 -8.92
CA GLU A 157 -5.24 -12.35 -9.53
C GLU A 157 -6.68 -12.87 -9.71
N LYS A 158 -7.56 -12.63 -8.73
CA LYS A 158 -8.97 -13.03 -8.81
C LYS A 158 -9.74 -12.23 -9.86
N HIS A 159 -9.31 -11.01 -10.16
CA HIS A 159 -9.99 -10.09 -11.08
C HIS A 159 -9.31 -10.00 -12.47
N LYS A 160 -8.60 -11.04 -12.91
CA LYS A 160 -7.94 -11.12 -14.24
C LYS A 160 -8.86 -10.72 -15.40
N LYS A 161 -10.13 -11.15 -15.38
CA LYS A 161 -11.11 -10.85 -16.44
C LYS A 161 -11.44 -9.36 -16.58
N SER A 162 -11.14 -8.56 -15.55
CA SER A 162 -11.35 -7.11 -15.50
C SER A 162 -10.03 -6.35 -15.62
N GLY A 163 -9.01 -6.94 -16.26
CA GLY A 163 -7.69 -6.32 -16.42
C GLY A 163 -6.77 -6.42 -15.19
N GLY A 164 -7.15 -7.21 -14.17
CA GLY A 164 -6.36 -7.38 -12.95
C GLY A 164 -4.95 -7.95 -13.17
N ASP A 165 -4.69 -8.59 -14.29
CA ASP A 165 -3.34 -9.05 -14.65
C ASP A 165 -2.34 -7.88 -14.81
N THR A 166 -2.77 -6.75 -15.38
CA THR A 166 -1.94 -5.55 -15.53
C THR A 166 -1.51 -5.00 -14.18
N TYR A 167 -2.46 -4.82 -13.26
CA TYR A 167 -2.20 -4.34 -11.90
C TYR A 167 -1.28 -5.29 -11.13
N ARG A 168 -1.56 -6.59 -11.21
CA ARG A 168 -0.74 -7.63 -10.58
C ARG A 168 0.69 -7.63 -11.12
N ASN A 169 0.87 -7.52 -12.43
CA ASN A 169 2.19 -7.54 -13.05
C ASN A 169 3.01 -6.30 -12.65
N LEU A 170 2.40 -5.10 -12.67
CA LEU A 170 3.02 -3.87 -12.18
C LEU A 170 3.46 -4.02 -10.71
N TYR A 171 2.58 -4.57 -9.87
CA TYR A 171 2.87 -4.75 -8.46
C TYR A 171 3.95 -5.81 -8.20
N ALA A 172 3.92 -6.93 -8.93
CA ALA A 172 4.96 -7.95 -8.87
C ALA A 172 6.33 -7.38 -9.26
N ALA A 173 6.40 -6.48 -10.25
CA ALA A 173 7.64 -5.79 -10.61
C ALA A 173 8.17 -4.92 -9.46
N GLY A 174 7.30 -4.19 -8.76
CA GLY A 174 7.67 -3.44 -7.57
C GLY A 174 8.21 -4.32 -6.44
N ILE A 175 7.57 -5.47 -6.17
CA ILE A 175 8.02 -6.45 -5.18
C ILE A 175 9.39 -7.03 -5.51
N VAL A 176 9.61 -7.45 -6.77
CA VAL A 176 10.91 -7.98 -7.22
C VAL A 176 11.99 -6.89 -7.18
N GLY A 177 11.66 -5.66 -7.54
CA GLY A 177 12.60 -4.54 -7.54
C GLY A 177 13.13 -4.16 -6.15
N ARG A 178 12.40 -4.47 -5.07
CA ARG A 178 12.77 -4.13 -3.68
C ARG A 178 13.36 -5.29 -2.87
N GLU A 179 13.45 -6.50 -3.41
CA GLU A 179 13.82 -7.73 -2.66
C GLU A 179 15.24 -7.73 -2.05
N GLY A 180 16.11 -6.81 -2.48
CA GLY A 180 17.56 -6.89 -2.31
C GLY A 180 18.12 -6.56 -0.93
N THR A 181 17.38 -5.93 -0.01
CA THR A 181 17.97 -5.37 1.22
C THR A 181 17.16 -5.65 2.49
N GLY A 182 17.88 -5.92 3.59
CA GLY A 182 17.37 -5.92 4.96
C GLY A 182 16.03 -6.62 5.16
N ILE A 183 15.03 -5.86 5.61
CA ILE A 183 13.68 -6.36 5.87
C ILE A 183 12.97 -6.84 4.59
N TYR A 184 13.22 -6.20 3.44
CA TYR A 184 12.56 -6.54 2.19
C TYR A 184 12.92 -7.94 1.69
N LYS A 185 14.12 -8.44 2.00
CA LYS A 185 14.49 -9.84 1.74
C LYS A 185 13.64 -10.82 2.55
N GLN A 186 13.32 -10.48 3.80
CA GLN A 186 12.46 -11.30 4.67
C GLN A 186 11.01 -11.27 4.20
N ILE A 187 10.51 -10.08 3.83
CA ILE A 187 9.18 -9.88 3.26
C ILE A 187 9.06 -10.70 1.96
N PHE A 188 10.01 -10.56 1.04
CA PHE A 188 10.04 -11.31 -0.22
C PHE A 188 10.01 -12.83 0.02
N LYS A 189 10.86 -13.36 0.89
CA LYS A 189 10.84 -14.78 1.28
C LYS A 189 9.52 -15.22 1.91
N GLY A 190 8.82 -14.32 2.59
CA GLY A 190 7.49 -14.56 3.13
C GLY A 190 6.42 -14.66 2.04
N ILE A 191 6.44 -13.74 1.07
CA ILE A 191 5.54 -13.75 -0.08
C ILE A 191 5.75 -15.02 -0.91
N THR A 192 7.00 -15.49 -1.07
CA THR A 192 7.29 -16.68 -1.88
C THR A 192 6.68 -17.98 -1.37
N LYS A 193 6.23 -18.01 -0.11
CA LYS A 193 5.44 -19.11 0.43
C LYS A 193 4.02 -19.19 -0.15
N SER A 194 3.47 -18.06 -0.60
CA SER A 194 2.16 -17.99 -1.24
C SER A 194 2.25 -17.95 -2.76
N PHE A 195 3.30 -17.32 -3.30
CA PHE A 195 3.53 -17.17 -4.73
C PHE A 195 4.98 -17.52 -5.07
N PRO A 196 5.27 -18.68 -5.68
CA PRO A 196 6.63 -19.07 -6.02
C PRO A 196 7.42 -17.95 -6.73
N GLU A 197 8.71 -17.83 -6.40
CA GLU A 197 9.57 -16.78 -6.96
C GLU A 197 9.55 -16.73 -8.48
N ALA A 198 9.61 -17.89 -9.14
CA ALA A 198 9.54 -17.99 -10.59
C ALA A 198 8.25 -17.37 -11.16
N GLN A 199 7.12 -17.51 -10.44
CA GLN A 199 5.84 -16.90 -10.82
C GLN A 199 5.86 -15.39 -10.65
N LEU A 200 6.41 -14.87 -9.53
CA LEU A 200 6.54 -13.43 -9.31
C LEU A 200 7.42 -12.78 -10.38
N ARG A 201 8.57 -13.39 -10.71
CA ARG A 201 9.47 -12.90 -11.77
C ARG A 201 8.82 -12.95 -13.15
N ALA A 202 8.05 -14.00 -13.45
CA ALA A 202 7.30 -14.09 -14.70
C ALA A 202 6.21 -13.01 -14.81
N TRP A 203 5.51 -12.70 -13.72
CA TRP A 203 4.55 -11.58 -13.70
C TRP A 203 5.25 -10.23 -13.84
N ALA A 204 6.37 -10.03 -13.14
CA ALA A 204 7.16 -8.81 -13.20
C ALA A 204 7.70 -8.53 -14.62
N SER A 205 8.14 -9.56 -15.36
CA SER A 205 8.66 -9.39 -16.73
C SER A 205 7.58 -9.01 -17.76
N MET A 206 6.31 -9.20 -17.42
CA MET A 206 5.16 -8.77 -18.21
C MET A 206 4.65 -7.37 -17.80
N SER A 207 5.30 -6.71 -16.83
CA SER A 207 4.95 -5.34 -16.46
C SER A 207 5.38 -4.36 -17.54
N VAL A 208 4.54 -3.35 -17.79
CA VAL A 208 4.85 -2.26 -18.72
C VAL A 208 4.75 -0.96 -17.93
N ILE A 209 5.90 -0.46 -17.48
CA ILE A 209 6.03 0.92 -17.00
C ILE A 209 6.54 1.72 -18.20
N PRO A 210 5.86 2.79 -18.65
CA PRO A 210 6.38 3.64 -19.70
C PRO A 210 7.77 4.15 -19.30
N PRO A 211 8.72 4.28 -20.24
CA PRO A 211 10.00 4.90 -19.91
C PRO A 211 9.77 6.31 -19.37
N ILE A 212 10.28 6.57 -18.16
CA ILE A 212 10.33 7.91 -17.57
C ILE A 212 11.21 8.76 -18.50
N LYS A 213 10.66 9.84 -19.04
CA LYS A 213 11.41 10.77 -19.90
C LYS A 213 12.33 11.67 -19.08
#